data_AF-A0A9E0NB37-F1
#
_entry.id   AF-A0A9E0NB37-F1
#
_cell.length_a   1.000
_cell.length_b   1.000
_cell.length_c   1.000
_cell.angle_alpha   90.00
_cell.angle_beta   90.00
_cell.angle_gamma   90.00
#
_symmetry.space_group_name_H-M   'P 1'
#
loop_
_entity.id
_entity.type
_entity.pdbx_description
1 polymer ?
#
loop_
_entity_poly.entity_id
_entity_poly.type
_entity_poly.pdbx_seq_one_letter_code
_entity_poly.pdbx_strand_id
1 'polypeptide(L)'
;MIDVRETDELTGELGHIDGIEHVPLATVPTAAASWPRDADLILVCRSGGRSGRAAEALAKMGFTRLMNMAGGMIAYNAATLPGIRR
;
A
#
# COMPACT_ATOMS: atom_id res chain seq x y z
N MET A 1 6.66 -3.44 2.42
CA MET A 1 5.37 -2.70 2.34
C MET A 1 5.31 -2.07 0.96
N ILE A 2 4.13 -2.05 0.34
CA ILE A 2 3.94 -1.63 -1.05
C ILE A 2 2.93 -0.48 -1.11
N ASP A 3 3.33 0.66 -1.65
CA ASP A 3 2.44 1.80 -1.95
C ASP A 3 1.91 1.68 -3.38
N VAL A 4 0.59 1.57 -3.52
CA VAL A 4 -0.08 1.42 -4.83
C VAL A 4 -0.71 2.70 -5.36
N ARG A 5 -0.36 3.86 -4.79
CA ARG A 5 -0.74 5.18 -5.30
C ARG A 5 -0.06 5.50 -6.63
N GLU A 6 -0.54 6.55 -7.28
CA GLU A 6 0.16 7.13 -8.42
C GLU A 6 1.38 7.95 -7.94
N THR A 7 2.37 8.11 -8.82
CA THR A 7 3.66 8.76 -8.49
C THR A 7 3.50 10.18 -7.96
N ASP A 8 2.52 10.94 -8.46
CA ASP A 8 2.24 12.31 -8.05
C ASP A 8 1.70 12.41 -6.60
N GLU A 9 1.09 11.34 -6.07
CA GLU A 9 0.60 11.35 -4.69
C GLU A 9 1.72 11.20 -3.65
N LEU A 10 2.91 10.70 -4.03
CA LEU A 10 4.03 10.45 -3.10
C LEU A 10 4.72 11.74 -2.64
N THR A 11 4.62 12.80 -3.45
CA THR A 11 5.15 14.14 -3.16
C THR A 11 4.07 15.12 -2.72
N GLY A 12 2.81 14.67 -2.62
CA GLY A 12 1.68 15.47 -2.14
C GLY A 12 1.64 15.60 -0.61
N GLU A 13 0.53 16.14 -0.09
CA GLU A 13 0.36 16.48 1.34
C GLU A 13 0.49 15.29 2.30
N LEU A 14 0.21 14.07 1.83
CA LEU A 14 0.32 12.84 2.63
C LEU A 14 1.74 12.26 2.64
N GLY A 15 2.66 12.80 1.84
CA GLY A 15 4.01 12.28 1.67
C GLY A 15 4.03 10.79 1.31
N HIS A 16 5.09 10.10 1.76
CA HIS A 16 5.25 8.65 1.65
C HIS A 16 5.93 8.10 2.92
N ILE A 17 5.89 6.77 3.06
CA ILE A 17 6.54 6.07 4.17
C ILE A 17 7.98 5.74 3.77
N ASP A 18 8.97 6.07 4.61
CA ASP A 18 10.37 5.76 4.32
C ASP A 18 10.60 4.26 4.14
N GLY A 19 11.35 3.88 3.11
CA GLY A 19 11.66 2.47 2.79
C GLY A 19 10.50 1.67 2.21
N ILE A 20 9.38 2.31 1.85
CA ILE A 20 8.28 1.66 1.14
C ILE A 20 8.62 1.45 -0.34
N GLU A 21 8.22 0.31 -0.90
CA GLU A 21 8.32 0.08 -2.35
C GLU A 21 7.11 0.72 -3.04
N HIS A 22 7.35 1.54 -4.07
CA HIS A 22 6.28 2.17 -4.83
C HIS A 22 5.95 1.37 -6.09
N VAL A 23 4.71 0.92 -6.20
CA VAL A 23 4.22 0.06 -7.27
C VAL A 23 2.79 0.45 -7.60
N PRO A 24 2.55 1.38 -8.55
CA PRO A 24 1.21 1.82 -8.92
C PRO A 24 0.26 0.66 -9.17
N LEU A 25 -1.01 0.80 -8.77
CA LEU A 25 -1.99 -0.30 -8.83
C LEU A 25 -2.01 -1.02 -10.18
N ALA A 26 -1.90 -0.28 -11.29
CA ALA A 26 -1.93 -0.84 -12.64
C ALA A 26 -0.73 -1.76 -12.95
N THR A 27 0.42 -1.56 -12.30
CA THR A 27 1.66 -2.31 -12.56
C THR A 27 1.88 -3.44 -11.54
N VAL A 28 1.08 -3.51 -10.48
CA VAL A 28 1.18 -4.53 -9.42
C VAL A 28 1.24 -5.96 -9.98
N PRO A 29 0.38 -6.42 -10.91
CA PRO A 29 0.45 -7.80 -11.41
C PRO A 29 1.76 -8.12 -12.13
N THR A 30 2.33 -7.13 -12.84
CA THR A 30 3.59 -7.29 -13.55
C THR A 30 4.78 -7.32 -12.58
N ALA A 31 4.83 -6.37 -11.64
CA ALA A 31 5.89 -6.32 -10.64
C ALA A 31 5.88 -7.56 -9.73
N ALA A 32 4.68 -7.99 -9.32
CA ALA A 32 4.50 -9.13 -8.43
C ALA A 32 4.92 -10.47 -9.06
N ALA A 33 5.15 -10.54 -10.37
CA ALA A 33 5.67 -11.75 -11.00
C ALA A 33 7.00 -12.21 -10.37
N SER A 34 7.84 -11.28 -9.91
CA SER A 34 9.15 -11.57 -9.30
C SER A 34 9.12 -11.69 -7.77
N TRP A 35 8.01 -11.38 -7.11
CA TRP A 35 7.95 -11.40 -5.64
C TRP A 35 7.78 -12.81 -5.07
N PRO A 36 8.35 -13.10 -3.88
CA PRO A 36 8.10 -14.36 -3.18
C PRO A 36 6.62 -14.48 -2.79
N ARG A 37 6.02 -15.64 -3.04
CA ARG A 37 4.58 -15.89 -2.77
C ARG A 37 4.25 -16.01 -1.28
N ASP A 38 5.26 -16.31 -0.48
CA ASP A 38 5.24 -16.44 0.97
C ASP A 38 5.70 -15.18 1.71
N ALA A 39 5.95 -14.07 0.99
CA ALA A 39 6.31 -12.80 1.61
C ALA A 39 5.10 -12.16 2.32
N ASP A 40 5.34 -11.56 3.49
CA ASP A 40 4.39 -10.68 4.16
C ASP A 40 4.26 -9.35 3.41
N LEU A 41 3.13 -9.13 2.74
CA LEU A 41 2.86 -7.93 1.96
C LEU A 41 1.80 -7.05 2.63
N ILE A 42 2.24 -5.91 3.15
CA ILE A 42 1.36 -4.82 3.57
C ILE A 42 1.20 -3.86 2.40
N LEU A 43 -0.03 -3.66 1.95
CA LEU A 43 -0.41 -2.79 0.84
C LEU A 43 -1.07 -1.53 1.38
N VAL A 44 -0.67 -0.38 0.86
CA VAL A 44 -1.22 0.92 1.23
C VAL A 44 -1.57 1.72 -0.01
N CYS A 45 -2.62 2.54 0.09
CA CYS A 45 -2.89 3.59 -0.87
C CYS A 45 -3.38 4.84 -0.14
N ARG A 46 -4.06 5.78 -0.81
CA ARG A 46 -4.62 6.97 -0.16
C ARG A 46 -5.58 6.65 1.00
N SER A 47 -6.55 5.75 0.80
CA SER A 47 -7.66 5.51 1.74
C SER A 47 -8.01 4.04 1.99
N GLY A 48 -7.26 3.09 1.40
CA GLY A 48 -7.48 1.64 1.55
C GLY A 48 -8.21 0.95 0.40
N GLY A 49 -8.85 1.69 -0.52
CA GLY A 49 -9.60 1.10 -1.63
C GLY A 49 -8.72 0.45 -2.71
N ARG A 50 -7.74 1.19 -3.24
CA ARG A 50 -6.81 0.67 -4.27
C ARG A 50 -5.92 -0.45 -3.76
N SER A 51 -5.45 -0.37 -2.51
CA SER A 51 -4.65 -1.42 -1.88
C SER A 51 -5.47 -2.69 -1.62
N GLY A 52 -6.78 -2.57 -1.35
CA GLY A 52 -7.70 -3.70 -1.34
C GLY A 52 -7.78 -4.42 -2.69
N ARG A 53 -7.93 -3.66 -3.79
CA ARG A 53 -7.90 -4.23 -5.15
C ARG A 53 -6.57 -4.89 -5.51
N ALA A 54 -5.45 -4.30 -5.07
CA ALA A 54 -4.13 -4.91 -5.23
C ALA A 54 -4.05 -6.24 -4.47
N ALA A 55 -4.56 -6.30 -3.23
CA ALA A 55 -4.59 -7.53 -2.45
C ALA A 55 -5.42 -8.62 -3.14
N GLU A 56 -6.60 -8.28 -3.67
CA GLU A 56 -7.43 -9.23 -4.43
C GLU A 56 -6.71 -9.77 -5.68
N ALA A 57 -5.99 -8.91 -6.40
CA ALA A 57 -5.21 -9.32 -7.57
C ALA A 57 -4.07 -10.27 -7.18
N LEU A 58 -3.32 -9.94 -6.13
CA LEU A 58 -2.23 -10.78 -5.62
C LEU A 58 -2.75 -12.10 -5.05
N ALA A 59 -3.90 -12.13 -4.38
CA ALA A 59 -4.49 -13.36 -3.89
C ALA A 59 -4.79 -14.34 -5.03
N LYS A 60 -5.29 -13.84 -6.17
CA LYS A 60 -5.51 -14.65 -7.40
C LYS A 60 -4.21 -15.16 -8.02
N MET A 61 -3.08 -14.51 -7.74
CA MET A 61 -1.74 -14.94 -8.17
C MET A 61 -1.05 -15.90 -7.19
N GLY A 62 -1.73 -16.29 -6.09
CA GLY A 62 -1.23 -17.27 -5.13
C GLY A 62 -0.45 -16.70 -3.95
N PHE A 63 -0.51 -15.38 -3.72
CA PHE A 63 0.02 -14.80 -2.49
C PHE A 63 -0.94 -15.08 -1.33
N THR A 64 -0.39 -15.51 -0.19
CA THR A 64 -1.19 -15.95 0.96
C THR A 64 -1.10 -15.02 2.16
N ARG A 65 -0.11 -14.12 2.21
CA ARG A 65 0.19 -13.27 3.36
C ARG A 65 0.01 -11.79 3.01
N LEU A 66 -1.24 -11.42 2.77
CA LEU A 66 -1.64 -10.10 2.28
C LEU A 66 -2.36 -9.31 3.38
N MET A 67 -1.95 -8.07 3.58
CA MET A 67 -2.55 -7.14 4.53
C MET A 67 -2.89 -5.83 3.81
N ASN A 68 -4.12 -5.36 3.94
CA ASN A 68 -4.53 -4.04 3.47
C ASN A 68 -4.49 -3.05 4.63
N MET A 69 -3.73 -1.96 4.50
CA MET A 69 -3.68 -0.92 5.53
C MET A 69 -5.01 -0.15 5.58
N ALA A 70 -5.82 -0.41 6.62
CA ALA A 70 -7.10 0.24 6.83
C ALA A 70 -6.95 1.77 6.91
N GLY A 71 -7.76 2.50 6.13
CA GLY A 71 -7.72 3.97 6.06
C GLY A 71 -6.53 4.55 5.28
N GLY A 72 -5.59 3.71 4.82
CA GLY A 72 -4.46 4.10 3.98
C GLY A 72 -3.56 5.19 4.57
N MET A 73 -2.92 5.94 3.68
CA MET A 73 -2.03 7.06 4.05
C MET A 73 -2.74 8.18 4.81
N ILE A 74 -4.06 8.34 4.67
CA ILE A 74 -4.84 9.30 5.47
C ILE A 74 -4.79 8.90 6.95
N ALA A 75 -5.13 7.64 7.26
CA ALA A 75 -5.10 7.15 8.63
C ALA A 75 -3.67 7.06 9.17
N TYR A 76 -2.70 6.66 8.33
CA TYR A 76 -1.29 6.67 8.69
C TYR A 76 -0.82 8.06 9.12
N ASN A 77 -1.05 9.09 8.30
CA ASN A 77 -0.69 10.47 8.63
C ASN A 77 -1.41 10.97 9.87
N ALA A 78 -2.70 10.69 10.01
CA ALA A 78 -3.45 11.08 11.21
C ALA A 78 -2.88 10.46 12.49
N ALA A 79 -2.34 9.24 12.41
CA ALA A 79 -1.72 8.54 13.54
C ALA A 79 -0.27 8.98 13.81
N THR A 80 0.46 9.45 12.80
CA THR A 80 1.85 9.92 12.93
C THR A 80 1.96 11.40 13.26
N LEU A 81 0.88 12.18 13.09
CA LEU A 81 0.83 13.57 13.55
C LEU A 81 0.97 13.62 15.08
N PRO A 82 2.00 14.32 15.62
CA PRO A 82 2.14 14.50 17.05
C PRO A 82 1.02 15.40 17.57
N GLY A 83 -0.04 14.79 18.10
CA GLY A 83 -0.91 15.43 19.08
C GLY A 83 -2.31 15.82 18.65
N ILE A 84 -3.17 14.86 18.31
CA ILE A 84 -4.58 14.89 18.73
C ILE A 84 -5.01 13.46 19.11
N ARG A 85 -4.59 12.99 20.28
CA ARG A 85 -5.40 12.03 21.04
C ARG A 85 -6.44 12.86 21.80
N ARG A 86 -7.72 12.74 21.44
CA ARG A 86 -8.83 13.16 22.32
C ARG A 86 -9.37 11.94 23.03
#